data_AF-A0A7Y4VEU6-F1
#
_entry.id   AF-A0A7Y4VEU6-F1
#
_cell.length_a   1.000
_cell.length_b   1.000
_cell.length_c   1.000
_cell.angle_alpha   90.00
_cell.angle_beta   90.00
_cell.angle_gamma   90.00
#
_symmetry.space_group_name_H-M   'P 1'
#
loop_
_entity.id
_entity.type
_entity.pdbx_description
1 polymer ?
#
loop_
_entity_poly.entity_id
_entity_poly.type
_entity_poly.pdbx_seq_one_letter_code
_entity_poly.pdbx_strand_id
1 'polypeptide(L)'
;MTTEDRNQHFFDVINPELSRLAGRICEASAIDDRVVEQSRYKDLLTFYEEQVAEGFWHPSLTESLADFTASRDAQASLHYYRLALEQARELESDSYTILIAMAEALFEAGHREQAEACLRDGRAAALQQEDYKYVQEADNILRDASAS
;
A
#
# COMPACT_ATOMS: atom_id res chain seq x y z
N MET A 1 7.86 -10.83 20.66
CA MET A 1 6.53 -10.74 20.02
C MET A 1 6.43 -11.84 19.00
N THR A 2 5.36 -12.63 19.07
CA THR A 2 5.09 -13.70 18.10
C THR A 2 4.31 -13.16 16.90
N THR A 3 4.24 -13.94 15.81
CA THR A 3 3.39 -13.65 14.66
C THR A 3 1.91 -13.56 15.04
N GLU A 4 1.46 -14.43 15.96
CA GLU A 4 0.08 -14.42 16.47
C GLU A 4 -0.23 -13.14 17.24
N ASP A 5 0.66 -12.71 18.15
CA ASP A 5 0.51 -11.45 18.89
C ASP A 5 0.39 -10.25 17.93
N ARG A 6 1.22 -10.22 16.88
CA ARG A 6 1.23 -9.15 15.88
C ARG A 6 -0.05 -9.13 15.06
N ASN A 7 -0.53 -10.29 14.61
CA ASN A 7 -1.78 -10.38 13.85
C ASN A 7 -2.99 -10.00 14.71
N GLN A 8 -3.02 -10.46 15.96
CA GLN A 8 -4.10 -10.09 16.88
C GLN A 8 -4.10 -8.58 17.14
N HIS A 9 -2.94 -7.97 17.41
CA HIS A 9 -2.81 -6.52 17.56
C HIS A 9 -3.19 -5.76 16.29
N PHE A 10 -2.89 -6.33 15.10
CA PHE A 10 -3.36 -5.75 13.85
C PHE A 10 -4.89 -5.66 13.82
N PHE A 11 -5.60 -6.75 14.13
CA PHE A 11 -7.07 -6.74 14.12
C PHE A 11 -7.67 -5.83 15.20
N ASP A 12 -7.10 -5.83 16.40
CA ASP A 12 -7.68 -5.13 17.56
C ASP A 12 -7.36 -3.63 17.59
N VAL A 13 -6.19 -3.24 17.08
CA VAL A 13 -5.66 -1.87 17.22
C VAL A 13 -5.38 -1.25 15.86
N ILE A 14 -4.56 -1.88 15.03
CA ILE A 14 -4.06 -1.25 13.80
C ILE A 14 -5.17 -1.04 12.78
N ASN A 15 -5.91 -2.09 12.44
CA ASN A 15 -6.92 -2.05 11.38
C ASN A 15 -8.05 -1.03 11.63
N PRO A 16 -8.66 -0.95 12.84
CA PRO A 16 -9.69 0.06 13.09
C PRO A 16 -9.12 1.49 13.05
N GLU A 17 -7.92 1.71 13.59
CA GLU A 17 -7.30 3.02 13.62
C GLU A 17 -6.83 3.46 12.22
N LEU A 18 -6.25 2.54 11.45
CA LEU A 18 -5.91 2.74 10.05
C LEU A 18 -7.14 3.12 9.24
N SER A 19 -8.25 2.37 9.38
CA SER A 19 -9.51 2.67 8.70
C SER A 19 -10.01 4.08 9.03
N ARG A 20 -9.91 4.49 10.31
CA ARG A 20 -10.28 5.83 10.77
C ARG A 20 -9.38 6.92 10.18
N LEU A 21 -8.06 6.72 10.18
CA LEU A 21 -7.09 7.69 9.67
C LEU A 21 -7.18 7.83 8.15
N ALA A 22 -7.24 6.70 7.42
CA ALA A 22 -7.43 6.66 5.98
C ALA A 22 -8.73 7.38 5.57
N GLY A 23 -9.84 7.10 6.27
CA GLY A 23 -11.11 7.80 6.04
C GLY A 23 -10.98 9.32 6.13
N ARG A 24 -10.28 9.84 7.15
CA ARG A 24 -10.08 11.29 7.33
C ARG A 24 -9.20 11.91 6.25
N ILE A 25 -8.23 11.17 5.71
CA ILE A 25 -7.42 11.63 4.58
C ILE A 25 -8.32 11.72 3.33
N CYS A 26 -9.08 10.65 3.05
CA CYS A 26 -10.00 10.62 1.91
C CYS A 26 -11.09 11.69 1.98
N GLU A 27 -11.66 11.94 3.17
CA GLU A 27 -12.64 13.01 3.39
C GLU A 27 -12.07 14.40 3.08
N ALA A 28 -10.85 14.67 3.54
CA ALA A 28 -10.17 15.95 3.26
C ALA A 28 -9.84 16.09 1.77
N SER A 29 -9.36 15.02 1.14
CA SER A 29 -9.10 14.96 -0.30
C SER A 29 -10.37 15.19 -1.13
N ALA A 30 -11.50 14.60 -0.73
CA ALA A 30 -12.78 14.74 -1.42
C ALA A 30 -13.36 16.16 -1.44
N ILE A 31 -12.90 17.04 -0.54
CA ILE A 31 -13.28 18.46 -0.51
C ILE A 31 -12.12 19.40 -0.91
N ASP A 32 -11.06 18.85 -1.51
CA ASP A 32 -9.85 19.56 -1.93
C ASP A 32 -9.13 20.35 -0.80
N ASP A 33 -9.32 19.96 0.46
CA ASP A 33 -8.66 20.61 1.60
C ASP A 33 -7.26 20.03 1.82
N ARG A 34 -6.31 20.50 1.00
CA ARG A 34 -4.91 20.05 1.02
C ARG A 34 -4.20 20.27 2.36
N VAL A 35 -4.59 21.30 3.12
CA VAL A 35 -3.97 21.59 4.42
C VAL A 35 -4.41 20.55 5.45
N VAL A 36 -5.71 20.26 5.50
CA VAL A 36 -6.23 19.21 6.37
C VAL A 36 -5.72 17.85 5.92
N GLU A 37 -5.73 17.56 4.62
CA GLU A 37 -5.21 16.30 4.07
C GLU A 37 -3.75 16.07 4.47
N GLN A 38 -2.88 17.09 4.36
CA GLN A 38 -1.49 16.99 4.81
C GLN A 38 -1.39 16.76 6.32
N SER A 39 -2.24 17.42 7.12
CA SER A 39 -2.29 17.17 8.57
C SER A 39 -2.70 15.73 8.88
N ARG A 40 -3.70 15.17 8.17
CA ARG A 40 -4.17 13.78 8.39
C ARG A 40 -3.15 12.74 7.93
N TYR A 41 -2.42 13.02 6.86
CA TYR A 41 -1.29 12.19 6.46
C TYR A 41 -0.20 12.15 7.54
N LYS A 42 0.12 13.28 8.19
CA LYS A 42 1.05 13.29 9.32
C LYS A 42 0.55 12.47 10.50
N ASP A 43 -0.75 12.53 10.80
CA ASP A 43 -1.36 11.68 11.84
C ASP A 43 -1.13 10.18 11.52
N LEU A 44 -1.31 9.77 10.25
CA LEU A 44 -1.02 8.40 9.81
C LEU A 44 0.46 8.03 9.91
N LEU A 45 1.36 8.92 9.49
CA LEU A 45 2.80 8.68 9.56
C LEU A 45 3.26 8.49 11.02
N THR A 46 2.80 9.35 11.93
CA THR A 46 3.11 9.23 13.36
C THR A 46 2.59 7.91 13.92
N PHE A 47 1.34 7.54 13.59
CA PHE A 47 0.78 6.25 14.01
C PHE A 47 1.62 5.07 13.50
N TYR A 48 2.01 5.09 12.22
CA TYR A 48 2.90 4.08 11.65
C TYR A 48 4.23 3.99 12.41
N GLU A 49 4.90 5.12 12.65
CA GLU A 49 6.20 5.16 13.34
C GLU A 49 6.10 4.60 14.77
N GLU A 50 5.03 4.94 15.50
CA GLU A 50 4.75 4.39 16.83
C GLU A 50 4.57 2.87 16.80
N GLN A 51 3.72 2.37 15.90
CA GLN A 51 3.48 0.93 15.79
C GLN A 51 4.75 0.16 15.42
N VAL A 52 5.54 0.68 14.46
CA VAL A 52 6.81 0.07 14.05
C VAL A 52 7.83 0.09 15.19
N ALA A 53 7.92 1.18 15.97
CA ALA A 53 8.85 1.29 17.09
C ALA A 53 8.55 0.28 18.22
N GLU A 54 7.27 -0.07 18.40
CA GLU A 54 6.82 -1.12 19.33
C GLU A 54 6.92 -2.53 18.70
N GLY A 55 7.25 -2.61 17.42
CA GLY A 55 7.38 -3.83 16.62
C GLY A 55 6.06 -4.38 16.04
N PHE A 56 4.95 -3.68 16.27
CA PHE A 56 3.61 -4.00 15.76
C PHE A 56 3.43 -3.51 14.33
N TRP A 57 4.32 -3.89 13.43
CA TRP A 57 4.14 -3.62 12.01
C TRP A 57 3.17 -4.63 11.38
N HIS A 58 2.53 -4.25 10.28
CA HIS A 58 1.72 -5.15 9.46
C HIS A 58 1.80 -4.70 7.98
N PRO A 59 1.88 -5.62 7.00
CA PRO A 59 1.99 -5.27 5.58
C PRO A 59 0.90 -4.31 5.13
N SER A 60 -0.36 -4.51 5.54
CA SER A 60 -1.47 -3.60 5.19
C SER A 60 -1.30 -2.17 5.73
N LEU A 61 -0.70 -2.00 6.91
CA LEU A 61 -0.43 -0.67 7.45
C LEU A 61 0.66 0.03 6.63
N THR A 62 1.73 -0.70 6.31
CA THR A 62 2.84 -0.18 5.52
C THR A 62 2.43 0.12 4.07
N GLU A 63 1.61 -0.75 3.47
CA GLU A 63 1.00 -0.56 2.14
C GLU A 63 0.12 0.68 2.13
N SER A 64 -0.81 0.83 3.08
CA SER A 64 -1.67 2.02 3.14
C SER A 64 -0.86 3.31 3.31
N LEU A 65 0.22 3.30 4.10
CA LEU A 65 1.13 4.46 4.18
C LEU A 65 1.79 4.73 2.82
N ALA A 66 2.19 3.69 2.09
CA ALA A 66 2.74 3.81 0.75
C ALA A 66 1.73 4.44 -0.23
N ASP A 67 0.47 3.99 -0.22
CA ASP A 67 -0.61 4.50 -1.08
C ASP A 67 -0.79 6.01 -0.87
N PHE A 68 -0.91 6.45 0.39
CA PHE A 68 -1.05 7.87 0.69
C PHE A 68 0.23 8.65 0.40
N THR A 69 1.41 8.04 0.55
CA THR A 69 2.68 8.67 0.16
C THR A 69 2.75 8.86 -1.36
N ALA A 70 2.30 7.89 -2.16
CA ALA A 70 2.43 7.88 -3.62
C ALA A 70 1.75 9.09 -4.28
N SER A 71 0.55 9.45 -3.81
CA SER A 71 -0.17 10.65 -4.27
C SER A 71 0.59 11.98 -4.08
N ARG A 72 1.63 12.00 -3.23
CA ARG A 72 2.46 13.18 -2.94
C ARG A 72 3.85 13.06 -3.55
N ASP A 73 4.44 11.88 -3.45
CA ASP A 73 5.78 11.55 -3.91
C ASP A 73 5.86 10.04 -4.24
N ALA A 74 5.67 9.73 -5.52
CA ALA A 74 5.73 8.38 -6.04
C ALA A 74 7.11 7.72 -5.86
N GLN A 75 8.22 8.48 -5.79
CA GLN A 75 9.54 7.89 -5.55
C GLN A 75 9.70 7.51 -4.08
N ALA A 76 9.25 8.36 -3.16
CA ALA A 76 9.32 8.11 -1.73
C ALA A 76 8.46 6.91 -1.31
N SER A 77 7.29 6.71 -1.95
CA SER A 77 6.40 5.57 -1.63
C SER A 77 7.02 4.21 -1.92
N LEU A 78 7.94 4.11 -2.90
CA LEU A 78 8.60 2.86 -3.27
C LEU A 78 9.39 2.22 -2.12
N HIS A 79 9.87 3.01 -1.16
CA HIS A 79 10.49 2.46 0.04
C HIS A 79 9.48 1.67 0.88
N TYR A 80 8.30 2.25 1.11
CA TYR A 80 7.24 1.62 1.89
C TYR A 80 6.64 0.40 1.20
N TYR A 81 6.39 0.45 -0.11
CA TYR A 81 5.92 -0.73 -0.84
C TYR A 81 6.89 -1.92 -0.75
N ARG A 82 8.19 -1.69 -0.91
CA ARG A 82 9.21 -2.74 -0.77
C ARG A 82 9.20 -3.33 0.64
N LEU A 83 9.09 -2.49 1.66
CA LEU A 83 8.99 -2.93 3.04
C LEU A 83 7.69 -3.74 3.29
N ALA A 84 6.57 -3.31 2.73
CA ALA A 84 5.31 -4.05 2.81
C ALA A 84 5.42 -5.44 2.17
N LEU A 85 6.12 -5.58 1.04
CA LEU A 85 6.40 -6.89 0.42
C LEU A 85 7.28 -7.79 1.31
N GLU A 86 8.29 -7.23 1.99
CA GLU A 86 9.12 -7.98 2.94
C GLU A 86 8.28 -8.48 4.12
N GLN A 87 7.43 -7.61 4.67
CA GLN A 87 6.52 -7.96 5.75
C GLN A 87 5.48 -9.00 5.33
N ALA A 88 4.93 -8.88 4.12
CA ALA A 88 3.98 -9.84 3.58
C ALA A 88 4.62 -11.23 3.44
N ARG A 89 5.88 -11.30 3.00
CA ARG A 89 6.63 -12.56 2.95
C ARG A 89 6.87 -13.14 4.34
N GLU A 90 7.21 -12.32 5.33
CA GLU A 90 7.41 -12.79 6.71
C GLU A 90 6.12 -13.35 7.33
N LEU A 91 4.97 -12.74 7.02
CA LEU A 91 3.67 -13.16 7.55
C LEU A 91 2.95 -14.18 6.65
N GLU A 92 3.54 -14.59 5.54
CA GLU A 92 2.90 -15.43 4.52
C GLU A 92 1.54 -14.85 4.04
N SER A 93 1.44 -13.52 3.96
CA SER A 93 0.23 -12.82 3.51
C SER A 93 0.23 -12.60 2.00
N ASP A 94 -0.95 -12.34 1.46
CA ASP A 94 -1.09 -11.93 0.07
C ASP A 94 -0.28 -10.66 -0.22
N SER A 95 0.27 -10.59 -1.43
CA SER A 95 1.14 -9.48 -1.87
C SER A 95 0.71 -8.86 -3.21
N TYR A 96 -0.37 -9.37 -3.83
CA TYR A 96 -0.79 -8.92 -5.16
C TYR A 96 -1.23 -7.45 -5.17
N THR A 97 -1.92 -6.97 -4.12
CA THR A 97 -2.32 -5.57 -3.99
C THR A 97 -1.09 -4.65 -3.91
N ILE A 98 -0.10 -5.03 -3.08
CA ILE A 98 1.15 -4.30 -2.90
C ILE A 98 1.92 -4.21 -4.22
N LEU A 99 1.99 -5.31 -4.97
CA LEU A 99 2.67 -5.36 -6.28
C LEU A 99 1.98 -4.47 -7.31
N ILE A 100 0.65 -4.49 -7.36
CA ILE A 100 -0.12 -3.69 -8.32
C ILE A 100 0.01 -2.19 -7.99
N ALA A 101 -0.20 -1.79 -6.73
CA ALA A 101 -0.06 -0.41 -6.28
C ALA A 101 1.39 0.11 -6.43
N MET A 102 2.39 -0.71 -6.12
CA MET A 102 3.79 -0.36 -6.35
C MET A 102 4.09 -0.12 -7.83
N ALA A 103 3.45 -0.86 -8.74
CA ALA A 103 3.67 -0.68 -10.16
C ALA A 103 3.17 0.68 -10.67
N GLU A 104 2.02 1.15 -10.17
CA GLU A 104 1.52 2.50 -10.49
C GLU A 104 2.53 3.57 -10.06
N ALA A 105 3.03 3.48 -8.82
CA ALA A 105 4.06 4.39 -8.32
C ALA A 105 5.36 4.29 -9.13
N LEU A 106 5.77 3.09 -9.56
CA LEU A 106 6.94 2.89 -10.42
C LEU A 106 6.77 3.54 -11.80
N PHE A 107 5.56 3.49 -12.39
CA PHE A 107 5.28 4.18 -13.65
C PHE A 107 5.38 5.70 -13.50
N GLU A 108 4.75 6.27 -12.46
CA GLU A 108 4.83 7.70 -12.15
C GLU A 108 6.27 8.15 -11.89
N ALA A 109 7.06 7.27 -11.26
CA ALA A 109 8.48 7.44 -11.00
C ALA A 109 9.40 7.21 -12.24
N GLY A 110 8.86 6.80 -13.39
CA GLY A 110 9.62 6.56 -14.62
C GLY A 110 10.36 5.22 -14.67
N HIS A 111 10.11 4.30 -13.74
CA HIS A 111 10.74 2.98 -13.64
C HIS A 111 9.94 1.90 -14.39
N ARG A 112 9.72 2.11 -15.69
CA ARG A 112 8.81 1.31 -16.52
C ARG A 112 9.04 -0.21 -16.47
N GLU A 113 10.28 -0.68 -16.65
CA GLU A 113 10.58 -2.11 -16.66
C GLU A 113 10.25 -2.78 -15.31
N GLN A 114 10.49 -2.08 -14.20
CA GLN A 114 10.15 -2.57 -12.86
C GLN A 114 8.63 -2.59 -12.67
N ALA A 115 7.91 -1.56 -13.14
CA ALA A 115 6.45 -1.50 -13.05
C ALA A 115 5.80 -2.68 -13.79
N GLU A 116 6.24 -2.95 -15.02
CA GLU A 116 5.73 -4.08 -15.82
C GLU A 116 6.03 -5.44 -15.18
N ALA A 117 7.17 -5.58 -14.50
CA ALA A 117 7.49 -6.78 -13.73
C ALA A 117 6.53 -6.94 -12.53
N CYS A 118 6.34 -5.87 -11.75
CA CYS A 118 5.41 -5.85 -10.62
C CYS A 118 3.98 -6.21 -11.03
N LEU A 119 3.46 -5.67 -12.15
CA LEU A 119 2.12 -6.01 -12.63
C LEU A 119 2.02 -7.47 -13.06
N ARG A 120 3.05 -8.02 -13.70
CA ARG A 120 3.04 -9.41 -14.13
C ARG A 120 2.99 -10.36 -12.93
N ASP A 121 3.81 -10.08 -11.92
CA ASP A 121 3.88 -10.87 -10.69
C ASP A 121 2.61 -10.72 -9.86
N GLY A 122 2.12 -9.48 -9.68
CA GLY A 122 0.89 -9.17 -8.95
C GLY A 122 -0.33 -9.81 -9.59
N ARG A 123 -0.46 -9.72 -10.92
CA ARG A 123 -1.51 -10.40 -11.70
C ARG A 123 -1.46 -11.91 -11.52
N ALA A 124 -0.27 -12.51 -11.59
CA ALA A 124 -0.13 -13.96 -11.42
C ALA A 124 -0.54 -14.41 -10.00
N ALA A 125 -0.16 -13.65 -8.98
CA ALA A 125 -0.57 -13.90 -7.60
C ALA A 125 -2.09 -13.71 -7.38
N ALA A 126 -2.69 -12.64 -7.93
CA ALA A 126 -4.14 -12.43 -7.88
C ALA A 126 -4.91 -13.57 -8.57
N LEU A 127 -4.41 -14.06 -9.71
CA LEU A 127 -5.01 -15.19 -10.43
C LEU A 127 -4.95 -16.49 -9.61
N GLN A 128 -3.87 -16.73 -8.86
CA GLN A 128 -3.75 -17.90 -7.98
C GLN A 128 -4.77 -17.86 -6.83
N GLN A 129 -5.14 -16.66 -6.38
CA GLN A 129 -6.16 -16.44 -5.35
C GLN A 129 -7.58 -16.28 -5.91
N GLU A 130 -7.76 -16.47 -7.23
CA GLU A 130 -9.03 -16.27 -7.93
C GLU A 130 -9.62 -14.85 -7.78
N ASP A 131 -8.78 -13.85 -7.46
CA ASP A 131 -9.20 -12.45 -7.37
C ASP A 131 -9.18 -11.79 -8.76
N TYR A 132 -10.21 -12.09 -9.54
CA TYR A 132 -10.36 -11.58 -10.90
C TYR A 132 -10.48 -10.05 -10.99
N LYS A 133 -10.84 -9.37 -9.89
CA LYS A 133 -10.90 -7.90 -9.87
C LYS A 133 -9.49 -7.34 -10.01
N TYR A 134 -8.54 -7.83 -9.21
CA TYR A 134 -7.15 -7.37 -9.28
C TYR A 134 -6.41 -7.89 -10.53
N VAL A 135 -6.79 -9.05 -11.07
CA VAL A 135 -6.30 -9.47 -12.41
C VAL A 135 -6.70 -8.44 -13.46
N GLN A 136 -7.96 -8.01 -13.47
CA GLN A 136 -8.47 -7.04 -14.43
C GLN A 136 -7.83 -5.65 -14.24
N GLU A 137 -7.57 -5.26 -12.99
CA GLU A 137 -6.88 -4.02 -12.65
C GLU A 137 -5.45 -4.00 -13.21
N ALA A 138 -4.68 -5.06 -12.97
CA ALA A 138 -3.33 -5.18 -13.52
C ALA A 138 -3.32 -5.15 -15.06
N ASP A 139 -4.28 -5.82 -15.71
CA ASP A 139 -4.43 -5.82 -17.17
C ASP A 139 -4.79 -4.43 -17.71
N ASN A 140 -5.59 -3.64 -16.99
CA ASN A 140 -5.92 -2.26 -17.36
C ASN A 140 -4.68 -1.36 -17.30
N ILE A 141 -3.91 -1.43 -16.21
CA ILE A 141 -2.71 -0.60 -16.03
C ILE A 141 -1.67 -0.94 -17.13
N LEU A 142 -1.44 -2.21 -17.43
CA LEU A 142 -0.53 -2.64 -18.51
C LEU A 142 -0.96 -2.09 -19.88
N ARG A 143 -2.26 -2.11 -20.16
CA ARG A 143 -2.80 -1.58 -21.43
C ARG A 143 -2.59 -0.07 -21.52
N ASP A 144 -2.90 0.67 -20.47
CA ASP A 144 -2.85 2.13 -20.47
C ASP A 144 -1.39 2.64 -20.53
N ALA A 145 -0.47 1.94 -19.87
CA ALA A 145 0.97 2.18 -20.00
C ALA A 145 1.50 1.93 -21.42
N SER A 146 0.94 0.98 -22.16
CA SER A 146 1.35 0.66 -23.54
C SER A 146 0.85 1.68 -24.57
N ALA A 147 -0.14 2.50 -24.20
CA ALA A 147 -0.69 3.56 -25.04
C ALA A 147 -0.01 4.94 -24.83
N SER A 148 0.90 5.03 -23.84
CA SER A 148 1.63 6.23 -23.43
C SER A 148 3.10 6.16 -23.82
#